data_AF-A0A6S7K181-F1
#
_entry.id   AF-A0A6S7K181-F1
#
_cell.length_a   1.000
_cell.length_b   1.000
_cell.length_c   1.000
_cell.angle_alpha   90.00
_cell.angle_beta   90.00
_cell.angle_gamma   90.00
#
_symmetry.space_group_name_H-M   'P 1'
#
loop_
_entity.id
_entity.type
_entity.pdbx_description
1 polymer ?
#
loop_
_entity_poly.entity_id
_entity_poly.type
_entity_poly.pdbx_seq_one_letter_code
_entity_poly.pdbx_strand_id
1 'polypeptide(L)'
;MAKTTKENLCKEFLNVTHVATTTDCWKSSAKSYIGVTAHWFGKDLKRQSAALACRRLRGSHSHALLANSLNEIHSEYGIRSK
;
A
#
# COMPACT_ATOMS: atom_id res chain seq x y z
N MET A 1 24.27 2.30 7.26
CA MET A 1 23.17 2.96 6.55
C MET A 1 21.87 2.28 6.95
N ALA A 2 20.92 2.99 7.55
CA ALA A 2 19.63 2.40 7.91
C ALA A 2 18.89 2.02 6.61
N LYS A 3 18.55 0.74 6.43
CA LYS A 3 17.66 0.33 5.33
C LYS A 3 16.36 1.11 5.43
N THR A 4 15.95 1.72 4.32
CA THR A 4 14.69 2.45 4.28
C THR A 4 13.54 1.52 4.66
N THR A 5 12.54 2.04 5.40
CA THR A 5 11.36 1.28 5.89
C THR A 5 10.68 0.46 4.78
N LYS A 6 10.72 0.94 3.53
CA LYS A 6 10.19 0.26 2.34
C LYS A 6 10.93 -1.04 1.99
N GLU A 7 12.26 -1.04 2.00
CA GLU A 7 13.05 -2.25 1.68
C GLU A 7 12.78 -3.39 2.66
N ASN A 8 12.59 -3.06 3.94
CA ASN A 8 12.26 -4.05 4.96
C ASN A 8 10.87 -4.64 4.72
N LEU A 9 9.88 -3.80 4.37
CA LEU A 9 8.55 -4.28 4.00
C LEU A 9 8.58 -5.17 2.76
N CYS A 10 9.30 -4.80 1.71
CA CYS A 10 9.43 -5.66 0.53
C CYS A 10 10.02 -7.04 0.91
N LYS A 11 10.98 -7.09 1.83
CA LYS A 11 11.57 -8.36 2.31
C LYS A 11 10.62 -9.17 3.16
N GLU A 12 9.84 -8.54 4.04
CA GLU A 12 8.78 -9.21 4.78
C GLU A 12 7.76 -9.79 3.80
N PHE A 13 7.35 -9.00 2.81
CA PHE A 13 6.37 -9.46 1.83
C PHE A 13 6.87 -10.65 1.03
N LEU A 14 8.15 -10.75 0.66
CA LEU A 14 8.69 -11.95 0.01
C LEU A 14 8.39 -13.25 0.79
N ASN A 15 8.36 -13.20 2.12
CA ASN A 15 8.22 -14.37 2.99
C ASN A 15 6.77 -14.71 3.39
N VAL A 16 5.78 -13.93 2.95
CA VAL A 16 4.37 -14.19 3.29
C VAL A 16 3.59 -14.59 2.05
N THR A 17 2.61 -15.46 2.23
CA THR A 17 1.74 -15.94 1.14
C THR A 17 0.71 -14.89 0.77
N HIS A 18 0.13 -14.21 1.74
CA HIS A 18 -0.98 -13.29 1.52
C HIS A 18 -0.74 -11.93 2.15
N VAL A 19 -1.13 -10.88 1.44
CA VAL A 19 -1.15 -9.50 1.92
C VAL A 19 -2.52 -8.92 1.61
N ALA A 20 -3.24 -8.49 2.64
CA ALA A 20 -4.46 -7.71 2.48
C ALA A 20 -4.12 -6.22 2.46
N THR A 21 -4.81 -5.44 1.64
CA THR A 21 -4.67 -3.98 1.66
C THR A 21 -6.02 -3.32 1.91
N THR A 22 -6.03 -2.33 2.80
CA THR A 22 -7.14 -1.40 2.98
C THR A 22 -6.80 -0.10 2.28
N THR A 23 -7.79 0.49 1.62
CA THR A 23 -7.64 1.74 0.89
C THR A 23 -8.69 2.72 1.39
N ASP A 24 -8.23 3.90 1.78
CA ASP A 24 -9.10 5.04 2.07
C ASP A 24 -8.85 6.14 1.04
N CYS A 25 -9.92 6.80 0.60
CA CYS A 25 -9.88 7.87 -0.38
C CYS A 25 -10.75 9.02 0.10
N TRP A 26 -10.13 10.17 0.34
CA TRP A 26 -10.83 11.32 0.89
C TRP A 26 -10.49 12.61 0.13
N LYS A 27 -11.33 13.62 0.35
CA LYS A 27 -11.11 14.99 -0.13
C LYS A 27 -10.89 15.90 1.07
N SER A 28 -9.89 16.78 0.99
CA SER A 28 -9.60 17.83 1.97
C SER A 28 -9.13 19.09 1.24
N SER A 29 -9.78 20.23 1.52
CA SER A 29 -9.45 21.55 0.95
C SER A 29 -9.19 21.52 -0.58
N ALA A 30 -10.18 21.00 -1.33
CA ALA A 30 -10.16 20.83 -2.79
C ALA A 30 -9.07 19.89 -3.35
N LYS A 31 -8.32 19.21 -2.47
CA LYS A 31 -7.35 18.17 -2.85
C LYS A 31 -7.90 16.82 -2.46
N SER A 32 -7.51 15.82 -3.23
CA SER A 32 -7.92 14.45 -2.98
C SER A 32 -6.72 13.59 -2.70
N TYR A 33 -6.93 12.55 -1.91
CA TYR A 33 -5.86 11.72 -1.38
C TYR A 33 -6.26 10.25 -1.40
N ILE A 34 -5.25 9.39 -1.46
CA ILE A 34 -5.36 7.95 -1.29
C ILE A 34 -4.37 7.52 -0.20
N GLY A 35 -4.92 6.82 0.79
CA GLY A 35 -4.17 6.14 1.84
C GLY A 35 -4.27 4.64 1.61
N VAL A 36 -3.14 3.94 1.64
CA VAL A 36 -3.11 2.47 1.50
C VAL A 36 -2.35 1.88 2.66
N THR A 37 -2.96 0.94 3.36
CA THR A 37 -2.35 0.19 4.47
C THR A 37 -2.35 -1.28 4.15
N ALA A 38 -1.20 -1.94 4.29
CA ALA A 38 -1.06 -3.38 4.19
C ALA A 38 -1.25 -4.05 5.55
N HIS A 39 -1.83 -5.24 5.53
CA HIS A 39 -1.97 -6.14 6.66
C HIS A 39 -1.55 -7.55 6.25
N TRP A 40 -0.75 -8.22 7.08
CA TRP A 40 -0.30 -9.60 6.85
C TRP A 40 -0.09 -10.29 8.20
N PHE A 41 0.04 -11.62 8.19
CA PHE A 41 0.45 -12.36 9.38
C PHE A 41 1.96 -12.57 9.37
N GLY A 42 2.61 -12.20 10.47
CA GLY A 42 4.02 -12.53 10.70
C GLY A 42 4.22 -14.02 10.99
N LYS A 43 5.48 -14.44 11.09
CA LYS A 43 5.84 -15.84 11.44
C LYS A 43 5.29 -16.26 12.81
N ASP A 44 5.06 -15.30 13.69
CA ASP A 44 4.47 -15.48 15.02
C ASP A 44 2.93 -15.53 15.00
N LEU A 45 2.32 -15.58 13.80
CA LEU A 45 0.88 -15.53 13.56
C LEU A 45 0.21 -14.25 14.11
N LYS A 46 0.99 -13.21 14.41
CA LYS A 46 0.43 -11.90 14.77
C LYS A 46 0.21 -11.07 13.52
N ARG A 47 -0.93 -10.38 13.51
CA ARG A 47 -1.24 -9.42 12.45
C ARG A 47 -0.28 -8.25 12.53
N GLN A 48 0.46 -8.04 11.44
CA GLN A 48 1.29 -6.87 11.20
C GLN A 48 0.53 -5.87 10.34
N SER A 49 0.91 -4.60 10.40
CA SER A 49 0.29 -3.54 9.61
C SER A 49 1.30 -2.45 9.26
N ALA A 50 1.24 -1.94 8.03
CA ALA A 50 2.11 -0.87 7.59
C ALA A 50 1.42 0.04 6.57
N ALA A 51 1.54 1.34 6.75
CA ALA A 51 1.14 2.31 5.74
C ALA A 51 2.09 2.19 4.54
N LEU A 52 1.53 1.92 3.36
CA LEU A 52 2.27 1.85 2.10
C LEU A 52 2.36 3.21 1.42
N ALA A 53 1.28 3.99 1.50
CA ALA A 53 1.16 5.26 0.81
C ALA A 53 0.16 6.20 1.50
N CYS A 54 0.46 7.49 1.45
CA CYS A 54 -0.50 8.58 1.60
C CYS A 54 -0.17 9.60 0.49
N ARG A 55 -0.91 9.54 -0.61
CA ARG A 55 -0.58 10.27 -1.86
C ARG A 55 -1.72 11.16 -2.27
N ARG A 56 -1.39 12.27 -2.94
CA ARG A 56 -2.38 13.13 -3.58
C ARG A 56 -2.87 12.48 -4.87
N LEU A 57 -4.19 12.28 -4.98
CA LEU A 57 -4.85 11.96 -6.25
C LEU A 57 -5.12 13.26 -7.02
N ARG A 58 -4.66 13.31 -8.28
CA ARG A 58 -4.91 14.42 -9.20
C ARG A 58 -5.80 13.93 -10.34
N GLY A 59 -6.75 14.77 -10.75
CA GLY A 59 -7.72 14.41 -11.79
C GLY A 59 -9.04 13.88 -11.22
N SER A 60 -9.92 13.43 -12.12
CA SER A 60 -11.23 12.88 -11.76
C SER A 60 -11.08 11.55 -11.04
N HIS A 61 -11.88 11.33 -9.99
CA HIS A 61 -11.87 10.08 -9.21
C HIS A 61 -12.58 8.95 -9.97
N SER A 62 -12.07 8.60 -11.13
CA SER A 62 -12.56 7.46 -11.88
C SER A 62 -12.05 6.16 -11.23
N HIS A 63 -12.78 5.08 -11.42
CA HIS A 63 -12.34 3.74 -11.05
C HIS A 63 -10.96 3.41 -11.68
N ALA A 64 -10.71 3.89 -12.90
CA ALA A 64 -9.44 3.71 -13.60
C ALA A 64 -8.26 4.41 -12.89
N LEU A 65 -8.44 5.65 -12.42
CA LEU A 65 -7.40 6.37 -11.68
C LEU A 65 -7.06 5.66 -10.36
N LEU A 66 -8.07 5.19 -9.64
CA LEU A 66 -7.89 4.46 -8.38
C LEU A 66 -7.19 3.12 -8.62
N ALA A 67 -7.64 2.34 -9.61
CA ALA A 67 -7.02 1.07 -9.98
C ALA A 67 -5.56 1.24 -10.40
N ASN A 68 -5.26 2.26 -11.21
CA ASN A 68 -3.88 2.56 -11.60
C ASN A 68 -3.02 2.95 -10.41
N SER A 69 -3.52 3.84 -9.54
CA SER A 69 -2.80 4.28 -8.34
C SER A 69 -2.52 3.11 -7.38
N LEU A 70 -3.47 2.21 -7.19
CA LEU A 70 -3.29 0.99 -6.39
C LEU A 70 -2.28 0.04 -7.03
N ASN A 71 -2.35 -0.18 -8.34
CA ASN A 71 -1.41 -1.02 -9.07
C ASN A 71 0.03 -0.49 -8.98
N GLU A 72 0.24 0.82 -9.07
CA GLU A 72 1.55 1.45 -8.89
C GLU A 72 2.07 1.20 -7.46
N ILE A 73 1.24 1.47 -6.44
CA ILE A 73 1.60 1.23 -5.03
C ILE A 73 1.92 -0.26 -4.81
N HIS A 74 1.10 -1.19 -5.28
CA HIS A 74 1.36 -2.62 -5.11
C HIS A 74 2.64 -3.06 -5.84
N SER A 75 2.93 -2.51 -7.02
CA SER A 75 4.17 -2.81 -7.77
C SER A 75 5.40 -2.34 -7.02
N GLU A 76 5.35 -1.15 -6.42
CA GLU A 76 6.43 -0.58 -5.62
C GLU A 76 6.85 -1.42 -4.41
N TYR A 77 5.93 -2.21 -3.86
CA TYR A 77 6.17 -3.08 -2.70
C TYR A 77 6.25 -4.57 -3.07
N GLY A 78 6.18 -4.93 -4.36
CA GLY A 78 6.22 -6.33 -4.81
C GLY A 78 5.01 -7.16 -4.35
N ILE A 79 3.86 -6.54 -4.12
CA ILE A 79 2.65 -7.20 -3.60
C ILE A 79 1.82 -7.82 -4.74
N ARG A 80 2.04 -7.42 -6.00
CA ARG A 80 1.27 -7.94 -7.14
C ARG A 80 1.37 -9.45 -7.37
N SER A 81 2.41 -10.08 -6.84
CA SER A 81 2.65 -11.53 -6.95
C SER A 81 2.20 -12.30 -5.69
N LYS A 82 1.38 -11.69 -4.84
CA LYS A 82 0.81 -12.27 -3.62
C LYS A 82 -0.63 -12.69 -3.80
#